data_AF-A0A140ICZ6-F1
#
_entry.id   AF-A0A140ICZ6-F1
#
_cell.length_a   1.000
_cell.length_b   1.000
_cell.length_c   1.000
_cell.angle_alpha   90.00
_cell.angle_beta   90.00
_cell.angle_gamma   90.00
#
_symmetry.space_group_name_H-M   'P 1'
#
loop_
_entity.id
_entity.type
_entity.pdbx_description
1 polymer ?
#
loop_
_entity_poly.entity_id
_entity_poly.type
_entity_poly.pdbx_seq_one_letter_code
_entity_poly.pdbx_strand_id
1 'polypeptide(L)' 'MQTSDLAALPMRNRAEAEALVCRVQLALTDRGVALRAPPPVPDSCCGRGCNGCVWEGYYAALRFWREDAIALLAR' A
#
# COMPACT_ATOMS: atom_id res chain seq x y z
N MET A 1 -15.71 -5.78 1.15
CA MET A 1 -14.33 -6.16 1.55
C MET A 1 -14.13 -5.71 2.98
N GLN A 2 -13.66 -6.59 3.88
CA GLN A 2 -13.42 -6.18 5.27
C GLN A 2 -12.07 -5.48 5.42
N THR A 3 -11.95 -4.60 6.40
CA THR A 3 -10.69 -3.92 6.72
C THR A 3 -9.59 -4.88 7.14
N SER A 4 -9.96 -5.99 7.80
CA SER A 4 -9.07 -7.09 8.17
C SER A 4 -8.40 -7.75 6.95
N ASP A 5 -9.13 -7.91 5.84
CA ASP A 5 -8.58 -8.46 4.60
C ASP A 5 -7.48 -7.54 4.04
N LEU A 6 -7.71 -6.23 4.07
CA LEU A 6 -6.73 -5.24 3.62
C LEU A 6 -5.47 -5.28 4.49
N ALA A 7 -5.62 -5.43 5.81
CA ALA A 7 -4.50 -5.52 6.74
C ALA A 7 -3.59 -6.73 6.47
N ALA A 8 -4.17 -7.85 6.02
CA ALA A 8 -3.47 -9.11 5.77
C ALA A 8 -2.72 -9.15 4.42
N LEU A 9 -2.96 -8.20 3.52
CA LEU A 9 -2.29 -8.18 2.20
C LEU A 9 -0.77 -8.03 2.35
N PRO A 10 0.03 -8.90 1.71
CA PRO A 10 1.48 -8.82 1.74
C PRO A 10 1.98 -7.66 0.86
N MET A 11 3.22 -7.22 1.10
CA MET A 11 3.87 -6.10 0.39
C MET A 11 5.37 -6.38 0.20
N ARG A 12 5.74 -7.64 -0.08
CA ARG A 12 7.15 -8.09 -0.09
C ARG A 12 7.84 -7.80 -1.42
N ASN A 13 7.05 -7.62 -2.46
CA ASN A 13 7.52 -7.31 -3.80
C ASN A 13 6.60 -6.28 -4.47
N ARG A 14 7.04 -5.77 -5.62
CA ARG A 14 6.32 -4.77 -6.40
C ARG A 14 4.90 -5.21 -6.77
N ALA A 15 4.72 -6.44 -7.23
CA ALA A 15 3.41 -6.94 -7.66
C ALA A 15 2.41 -7.01 -6.49
N GLU A 16 2.87 -7.45 -5.31
CA GLU A 16 2.07 -7.45 -4.09
C GLU A 16 1.70 -6.02 -3.65
N ALA A 17 2.64 -5.08 -3.73
CA ALA A 17 2.38 -3.68 -3.42
C ALA A 17 1.37 -3.02 -4.38
N GLU A 18 1.48 -3.28 -5.69
CA GLU A 18 0.53 -2.80 -6.70
C GLU A 18 -0.87 -3.38 -6.46
N ALA A 19 -0.96 -4.68 -6.15
CA ALA A 19 -2.21 -5.33 -5.80
C ALA A 19 -2.84 -4.71 -4.54
N LEU A 20 -2.04 -4.40 -3.52
CA LEU A 20 -2.50 -3.74 -2.31
C LEU A 20 -3.06 -2.35 -2.60
N VAL A 21 -2.35 -1.52 -3.38
CA VAL A 21 -2.83 -0.19 -3.77
C VAL A 21 -4.18 -0.27 -4.47
N CYS A 22 -4.29 -1.15 -5.46
CA CYS A 22 -5.53 -1.36 -6.21
C CYS A 22 -6.69 -1.77 -5.28
N ARG A 23 -6.47 -2.75 -4.39
CA ARG A 23 -7.50 -3.23 -3.45
C ARG A 23 -7.97 -2.13 -2.49
N VAL A 24 -7.04 -1.36 -1.94
CA VAL A 24 -7.36 -0.26 -1.02
C VAL A 24 -8.11 0.86 -1.75
N GLN A 25 -7.67 1.25 -2.94
CA GLN A 25 -8.35 2.27 -3.75
C GLN A 25 -9.77 1.87 -4.13
N LEU A 26 -9.98 0.61 -4.51
CA LEU A 26 -11.31 0.07 -4.76
C LEU A 26 -12.20 0.16 -3.52
N ALA A 27 -11.69 -0.23 -2.34
CA ALA A 27 -12.46 -0.15 -1.09
C ALA A 27 -12.81 1.29 -0.69
N LEU A 28 -11.87 2.23 -0.88
CA LEU A 28 -12.11 3.66 -0.63
C LEU A 28 -13.16 4.23 -1.58
N THR A 29 -13.10 3.85 -2.86
CA THR A 29 -14.06 4.30 -3.89
C THR A 29 -15.46 3.75 -3.61
N ASP A 30 -15.57 2.47 -3.26
CA ASP A 30 -16.83 1.80 -2.91
C ASP A 30 -17.54 2.48 -1.74
N ARG A 31 -16.78 2.97 -0.75
CA ARG A 31 -17.31 3.73 0.39
C ARG A 31 -17.38 5.25 0.18
N GLY A 32 -16.96 5.76 -0.97
CA GLY A 32 -16.91 7.21 -1.24
C GLY A 32 -15.98 7.99 -0.31
N VAL A 33 -14.93 7.35 0.21
CA VAL A 33 -13.99 7.95 1.16
C VAL A 33 -12.75 8.46 0.43
N ALA A 34 -12.41 9.72 0.66
CA ALA A 34 -11.19 10.31 0.14
C ALA A 34 -9.99 10.06 1.08
N LEU A 35 -8.86 9.64 0.50
CA LEU A 35 -7.56 9.53 1.16
C LEU A 35 -6.50 10.20 0.27
N ARG A 36 -5.39 10.64 0.87
CA ARG A 36 -4.20 11.08 0.10
C ARG A 36 -3.76 9.99 -0.90
N ALA A 37 -3.10 10.41 -1.97
CA ALA A 37 -2.54 9.49 -2.96
C ALA A 37 -1.57 8.46 -2.33
N PRO A 38 -1.47 7.23 -2.87
CA PRO A 38 -0.48 6.26 -2.43
C PRO A 38 0.94 6.79 -2.67
N PRO A 39 1.95 6.29 -1.93
CA PRO A 39 3.35 6.63 -2.18
C PRO A 39 3.74 6.37 -3.65
N PRO A 40 4.59 7.22 -4.27
CA PRO A 40 5.04 6.99 -5.63
C PRO A 40 5.91 5.74 -5.72
N VAL A 41 5.71 4.95 -6.78
CA VAL A 41 6.52 3.75 -7.04
C VAL A 41 7.94 4.19 -7.36
N PRO A 42 8.98 3.58 -6.76
CA PRO A 42 10.36 3.93 -7.08
C PRO A 42 10.76 3.58 -8.52
N ASP A 43 11.46 4.51 -9.21
CA ASP A 43 11.86 4.35 -10.61
C ASP A 43 13.10 3.47 -10.82
N SER A 44 13.91 3.28 -9.78
CA SER A 44 15.18 2.53 -9.87
C SER A 44 15.30 1.46 -8.80
N CYS A 45 15.45 0.20 -9.22
CA CYS A 45 15.99 -0.84 -8.34
C CYS A 45 17.50 -0.60 -8.21
N CYS A 46 18.03 -0.38 -7.00
CA CYS A 46 19.42 0.03 -6.80
C CYS A 46 20.47 -1.05 -7.13
N GLY A 47 20.08 -2.17 -7.76
CA GLY A 47 20.95 -3.24 -8.24
C GLY A 47 21.67 -4.04 -7.15
N ARG A 48 21.60 -3.62 -5.87
CA ARG A 48 22.32 -4.21 -4.73
C ARG A 48 21.52 -5.31 -3.98
N GLY A 49 20.41 -5.76 -4.55
CA GLY A 49 19.46 -6.66 -3.88
C GLY A 49 18.42 -5.90 -3.03
N CYS A 50 17.51 -6.64 -2.39
CA CYS A 50 16.37 -6.07 -1.68
C CYS A 50 16.73 -5.39 -0.34
N ASN A 51 17.89 -5.72 0.24
CA ASN A 51 18.32 -5.18 1.55
C ASN A 51 18.97 -3.80 1.37
N GLY A 52 18.32 -2.74 1.87
CA GLY A 52 18.76 -1.34 1.77
C GLY A 52 18.36 -0.63 0.46
N CYS A 53 17.36 -1.15 -0.25
CA CYS A 53 16.86 -0.59 -1.50
C CYS A 53 15.74 0.44 -1.23
N VAL A 54 15.55 1.42 -2.13
CA VAL A 54 14.44 2.40 -2.09
C VAL A 54 13.06 1.75 -1.89
N TRP A 55 12.93 0.47 -2.26
CA TRP A 55 11.78 -0.36 -2.02
C TRP A 55 11.43 -0.56 -0.54
N GLU A 56 12.39 -0.63 0.38
CA GLU A 56 12.09 -0.77 1.83
C GLU A 56 11.36 0.46 2.36
N GLY A 57 11.86 1.65 2.02
CA GLY A 57 11.21 2.92 2.37
C GLY A 57 9.83 3.04 1.73
N TYR A 58 9.70 2.61 0.47
CA TYR A 58 8.41 2.55 -0.21
C TYR A 58 7.42 1.59 0.48
N TYR A 59 7.82 0.37 0.83
CA TYR A 59 6.95 -0.57 1.52
C TYR A 59 6.57 -0.10 2.93
N ALA A 60 7.48 0.57 3.63
CA ALA A 60 7.19 1.20 4.92
C ALA A 60 6.15 2.33 4.76
N ALA A 61 6.33 3.23 3.79
CA ALA A 61 5.38 4.29 3.49
C ALA A 61 4.01 3.74 3.07
N LEU A 62 4.01 2.67 2.25
CA LEU A 62 2.80 2.02 1.77
C LEU A 62 2.04 1.33 2.91
N ARG A 63 2.76 0.76 3.89
CA ARG A 63 2.17 0.22 5.12
C ARG A 63 1.38 1.27 5.88
N PHE A 64 1.97 2.44 6.14
CA PHE A 64 1.28 3.53 6.83
C PHE A 64 0.09 4.06 6.04
N TRP A 65 0.22 4.18 4.72
CA TRP A 65 -0.89 4.57 3.84
C TRP A 65 -2.07 3.60 3.93
N ARG A 66 -1.80 2.28 3.94
CA ARG A 66 -2.82 1.26 4.17
C ARG A 66 -3.48 1.40 5.54
N GLU A 67 -2.70 1.60 6.60
CA GLU A 67 -3.21 1.73 7.97
C GLU A 67 -4.19 2.91 8.07
N ASP A 68 -3.88 4.06 7.44
CA ASP A 68 -4.78 5.21 7.37
C ASP A 68 -6.07 4.89 6.58
N ALA A 69 -5.95 4.17 5.46
CA ALA A 69 -7.12 3.75 4.70
C ALA A 69 -8.04 2.84 5.52
N ILE A 70 -7.47 1.89 6.27
CA ILE A 70 -8.21 1.00 7.17
C ILE A 70 -8.90 1.81 8.27
N ALA A 71 -8.21 2.77 8.88
CA ALA A 71 -8.79 3.62 9.92
C ALA A 71 -9.98 4.45 9.39
N LEU A 72 -9.91 4.92 8.14
CA LEU A 72 -11.02 5.62 7.50
C LEU A 72 -12.18 4.67 7.13
N LEU A 73 -11.89 3.46 6.66
CA LEU A 73 -12.88 2.44 6.29
C LEU A 73 -13.49 1.72 7.50
N ALA A 74 -12.91 1.84 8.69
CA ALA A 74 -13.47 1.28 9.92
C ALA A 74 -14.45 2.22 10.62
N ARG A 75 -14.59 3.45 10.13
CA ARG A 75 -15.64 4.40 10.53
C ARG A 75 -16.97 4.07 9.84
#